data_AF-A0A075HTR6-F1
#
_entry.id   AF-A0A075HTR6-F1
#
_cell.length_a   1.000
_cell.length_b   1.000
_cell.length_c   1.000
_cell.angle_alpha   90.00
_cell.angle_beta   90.00
_cell.angle_gamma   90.00
#
_symmetry.space_group_name_H-M   'P 1'
#
loop_
_entity.id
_entity.type
_entity.pdbx_description
1 polymer ?
#
loop_
_entity_poly.entity_id
_entity_poly.type
_entity_poly.pdbx_seq_one_letter_code
_entity_poly.pdbx_strand_id
1 'polypeptide(L)'
;MSEQTYTFAGRSMPEISIAVGLVFTLWGVAAYVISDMASMTAMIPMFVGGPIGLMGLLSKLNPDKRKMFMHISAMFGLLCALGGLRLPMVIMNDESSTLLIASHTILLVLGSIYTYLCVQSFIWIRKQREATEE
;
A
#
# COMPACT_ATOMS: atom_id res chain seq x y z
N MET A 1 28.87 -7.17 12.26
CA MET A 1 28.16 -7.33 10.98
C MET A 1 26.93 -6.45 11.05
N SER A 2 26.92 -5.28 10.40
CA SER A 2 25.71 -4.45 10.36
C SER A 2 24.66 -5.19 9.54
N GLU A 3 23.53 -5.57 10.14
CA GLU A 3 22.39 -6.11 9.40
C GLU A 3 22.00 -5.09 8.33
N GLN A 4 22.42 -5.33 7.10
CA GLN A 4 22.01 -4.54 5.97
C GLN A 4 20.50 -4.73 5.85
N THR A 5 19.74 -3.70 6.22
CA THR A 5 18.28 -3.69 6.10
C THR A 5 17.94 -2.97 4.81
N TYR A 6 17.03 -3.55 4.00
CA TYR A 6 16.53 -2.86 2.82
C TYR A 6 15.87 -1.54 3.23
N THR A 7 16.45 -0.43 2.80
CA THR A 7 15.92 0.92 3.00
C THR A 7 15.58 1.53 1.65
N PHE A 8 14.42 2.18 1.57
CA PHE A 8 14.03 2.99 0.43
C PHE A 8 13.78 4.41 0.91
N ALA A 9 14.40 5.40 0.26
CA ALA A 9 14.42 6.79 0.71
C ALA A 9 14.87 6.98 2.18
N GLY A 10 15.82 6.15 2.64
CA GLY A 10 16.33 6.18 4.03
C GLY A 10 15.35 5.63 5.08
N ARG A 11 14.21 5.08 4.67
CA ARG A 11 13.23 4.46 5.57
C ARG A 11 13.13 2.96 5.38
N SER A 12 12.79 2.26 6.46
CA SER A 12 12.56 0.83 6.43
C SER A 12 11.22 0.48 5.78
N MET A 13 11.10 -0.73 5.24
CA MET A 13 9.86 -1.16 4.59
C MET A 13 8.61 -1.09 5.51
N PRO A 14 8.67 -1.45 6.81
CA PRO A 14 7.54 -1.25 7.73
C PRO A 14 7.10 0.21 7.86
N GLU A 15 8.05 1.16 7.89
CA GLU A 15 7.73 2.60 7.96
C GLU A 15 7.06 3.10 6.68
N ILE A 16 7.47 2.58 5.53
CA ILE A 16 6.82 2.87 4.25
C ILE A 16 5.39 2.31 4.26
N SER A 17 5.17 1.09 4.75
CA SER A 17 3.82 0.52 4.89
C SER A 17 2.93 1.40 5.77
N ILE A 18 3.45 1.88 6.91
CA ILE A 18 2.73 2.80 7.81
C ILE A 18 2.37 4.09 7.06
N ALA A 19 3.34 4.70 6.37
CA ALA A 19 3.12 5.94 5.63
C ALA A 19 2.08 5.76 4.50
N VAL A 20 2.17 4.68 3.73
CA VAL A 20 1.22 4.35 2.65
C VAL A 20 -0.17 4.11 3.21
N GLY A 21 -0.28 3.34 4.29
CA GLY A 21 -1.57 3.13 4.97
C GLY A 21 -2.18 4.44 5.48
N LEU A 22 -1.37 5.32 6.08
CA LEU A 22 -1.83 6.65 6.49
C LEU A 22 -2.32 7.49 5.33
N VAL A 23 -1.63 7.48 4.18
CA VAL A 23 -2.08 8.18 2.97
C VAL A 23 -3.43 7.64 2.51
N PHE A 24 -3.62 6.32 2.48
CA PHE A 24 -4.90 5.71 2.12
C PHE A 24 -6.03 6.04 3.10
N THR A 25 -5.73 6.03 4.40
CA THR A 25 -6.69 6.39 5.44
C THR A 25 -7.11 7.86 5.33
N LEU A 26 -6.14 8.78 5.22
CA LEU A 26 -6.40 10.21 5.07
C LEU A 26 -7.18 10.50 3.78
N TRP A 27 -6.82 9.84 2.68
CA TRP A 27 -7.54 9.97 1.42
C TRP A 27 -8.99 9.50 1.54
N GLY A 28 -9.24 8.32 2.10
CA GLY A 28 -10.60 7.78 2.25
C GLY A 28 -11.48 8.66 3.14
N VAL A 29 -10.94 9.18 4.24
CA VAL A 29 -11.65 10.13 5.11
C VAL A 29 -11.93 11.44 4.37
N ALA A 30 -10.94 12.00 3.68
CA ALA A 30 -11.11 13.24 2.91
C ALA A 30 -12.16 13.07 1.80
N ALA A 31 -12.10 11.97 1.03
CA ALA A 31 -13.05 11.67 -0.02
C ALA A 31 -14.48 11.51 0.51
N TYR A 32 -14.65 10.90 1.68
CA TYR A 32 -15.95 10.79 2.34
C TYR A 32 -16.51 12.15 2.74
N VAL A 33 -15.70 13.01 3.35
CA VAL A 33 -16.11 14.37 3.76
C VAL A 33 -16.43 15.25 2.56
N ILE A 34 -15.60 15.22 1.50
CA ILE A 34 -15.82 16.00 0.27
C ILE A 34 -17.08 15.52 -0.47
N SER A 35 -17.46 14.26 -0.33
CA SER A 35 -18.70 13.72 -0.89
C SER A 35 -19.96 14.07 -0.10
N ASP A 36 -19.90 15.04 0.83
CA ASP A 36 -20.96 15.36 1.79
C ASP A 36 -21.46 14.14 2.57
N MET A 37 -20.54 13.20 2.85
CA MET A 37 -20.83 11.92 3.51
C MET A 37 -21.84 11.03 2.76
N ALA A 38 -22.17 11.36 1.50
CA ALA A 38 -23.15 10.64 0.69
C ALA A 38 -22.58 9.36 0.08
N SER A 39 -21.25 9.27 -0.08
CA SER A 39 -20.60 8.16 -0.78
C SER A 39 -19.77 7.29 0.17
N MET A 40 -20.41 6.27 0.77
CA MET A 40 -19.68 5.25 1.53
C MET A 40 -18.64 4.49 0.67
N THR A 41 -18.86 4.42 -0.64
CA THR A 41 -17.91 3.81 -1.58
C THR A 41 -16.61 4.62 -1.73
N ALA A 42 -16.61 5.92 -1.40
CA ALA A 42 -15.40 6.73 -1.36
C ALA A 42 -14.39 6.29 -0.29
N MET A 43 -14.82 5.50 0.70
CA MET A 43 -13.95 4.97 1.76
C MET A 43 -13.20 3.69 1.35
N ILE A 44 -13.45 3.12 0.16
CA ILE A 44 -12.76 1.90 -0.31
C ILE A 44 -11.22 2.00 -0.19
N PRO A 45 -10.57 3.13 -0.57
CA PRO A 45 -9.12 3.27 -0.40
C PRO A 45 -8.67 3.09 1.07
N MET A 46 -9.46 3.58 2.04
CA MET A 46 -9.18 3.37 3.46
C MET A 46 -9.40 1.92 3.89
N PHE A 47 -10.46 1.24 3.43
CA PHE A 47 -10.73 -0.14 3.83
C PHE A 47 -9.71 -1.13 3.26
N VAL A 48 -9.23 -0.91 2.05
CA VAL A 48 -8.25 -1.81 1.39
C VAL A 48 -6.81 -1.42 1.73
N GLY A 49 -6.52 -0.11 1.80
CA GLY A 49 -5.19 0.42 2.08
C GLY A 49 -4.87 0.60 3.57
N GLY A 50 -5.87 0.80 4.43
CA GLY A 50 -5.69 0.92 5.89
C GLY A 50 -5.03 -0.29 6.54
N PRO A 51 -5.39 -1.54 6.18
CA PRO A 51 -4.69 -2.74 6.64
C PRO A 51 -3.18 -2.74 6.34
N ILE A 52 -2.71 -2.11 5.27
CA ILE A 52 -1.27 -1.97 4.95
C ILE A 52 -0.56 -1.22 6.08
N GLY A 53 -1.14 -0.12 6.55
CA GLY A 53 -0.60 0.67 7.65
C GLY A 53 -0.58 -0.09 8.97
N LEU A 54 -1.68 -0.81 9.25
CA LEU A 54 -1.80 -1.65 10.44
C LEU A 54 -0.74 -2.77 10.45
N MET A 55 -0.56 -3.48 9.33
CA MET A 55 0.47 -4.52 9.20
C MET A 55 1.88 -3.93 9.31
N GLY A 56 2.10 -2.72 8.78
CA GLY A 56 3.35 -1.98 8.97
C GLY A 56 3.66 -1.70 10.44
N LEU A 57 2.65 -1.26 11.21
CA LEU A 57 2.77 -1.01 12.64
C LEU A 57 3.05 -2.30 13.43
N LEU A 58 2.29 -3.37 13.16
CA LEU A 58 2.49 -4.68 13.78
C LEU A 58 3.88 -5.27 13.47
N SER A 59 4.36 -5.07 12.24
CA SER A 59 5.72 -5.47 11.82
C SER A 59 6.82 -4.73 12.59
N LYS A 60 6.57 -3.46 12.96
CA LYS A 60 7.49 -2.67 13.79
C LYS A 60 7.45 -3.07 15.26
N LEU A 61 6.27 -3.39 15.80
CA LEU A 61 6.09 -3.81 17.19
C LEU A 61 6.59 -5.24 17.43
N ASN A 62 6.42 -6.13 16.44
CA ASN A 62 6.73 -7.56 16.56
C ASN A 62 7.75 -7.98 15.47
N PRO A 63 9.05 -7.65 15.65
CA PRO A 63 10.09 -7.95 14.67
C PRO A 63 10.23 -9.45 14.38
N ASP A 64 9.92 -10.33 15.35
CA ASP A 64 9.97 -11.79 15.19
C ASP A 64 9.05 -12.31 14.07
N LYS A 65 7.92 -11.64 13.85
CA LYS A 65 6.91 -12.00 12.83
C LYS A 65 6.91 -11.03 11.65
N ARG A 66 7.92 -10.17 11.53
CA ARG A 66 8.04 -9.15 10.48
C ARG A 66 7.80 -9.71 9.07
N LYS A 67 8.37 -10.88 8.74
CA LYS A 67 8.19 -11.51 7.41
C LYS A 67 6.72 -11.78 7.08
N MET A 68 5.96 -12.31 8.05
CA MET A 68 4.53 -12.62 7.88
C MET A 68 3.73 -11.35 7.65
N PHE A 69 3.91 -10.34 8.51
CA PHE A 69 3.19 -9.07 8.39
C PHE A 69 3.52 -8.34 7.08
N MET A 70 4.77 -8.39 6.64
CA MET A 70 5.15 -7.78 5.36
C MET A 70 4.55 -8.50 4.15
N HIS A 71 4.45 -9.83 4.15
CA HIS A 71 3.75 -10.56 3.08
C HIS A 71 2.25 -10.25 3.06
N ILE A 72 1.59 -10.25 4.22
CA ILE A 72 0.18 -9.86 4.32
C ILE A 72 0.00 -8.42 3.79
N SER A 73 0.87 -7.50 4.20
CA SER A 73 0.86 -6.12 3.73
C SER A 73 1.03 -6.02 2.21
N ALA A 74 1.93 -6.81 1.62
CA ALA A 74 2.12 -6.88 0.17
C ALA A 74 0.87 -7.42 -0.56
N MET A 75 0.15 -8.38 0.02
CA MET A 75 -1.13 -8.86 -0.54
C MET A 75 -2.18 -7.75 -0.55
N PHE A 76 -2.29 -6.96 0.52
CA PHE A 76 -3.18 -5.79 0.53
C PHE A 76 -2.77 -4.72 -0.47
N GLY A 77 -1.46 -4.50 -0.65
CA GLY A 77 -0.93 -3.65 -1.72
C GLY A 77 -1.38 -4.11 -3.11
N LEU A 78 -1.29 -5.41 -3.38
CA LEU A 78 -1.74 -6.00 -4.63
C LEU A 78 -3.26 -5.87 -4.81
N LEU A 79 -4.04 -6.10 -3.75
CA LEU A 79 -5.49 -5.89 -3.77
C LEU A 79 -5.85 -4.43 -4.07
N CYS A 80 -5.09 -3.45 -3.55
CA CYS A 80 -5.27 -2.05 -3.91
C CYS A 80 -5.05 -1.82 -5.41
N ALA A 81 -3.95 -2.35 -5.96
CA ALA A 81 -3.65 -2.23 -7.39
C ALA A 81 -4.74 -2.88 -8.26
N LEU A 82 -5.20 -4.08 -7.90
CA LEU A 82 -6.28 -4.79 -8.60
C LEU A 82 -7.61 -4.04 -8.49
N GLY A 83 -7.93 -3.45 -7.34
CA GLY A 83 -9.10 -2.58 -7.17
C GLY A 83 -9.02 -1.34 -8.07
N GLY A 84 -7.83 -0.77 -8.22
CA GLY A 84 -7.55 0.36 -9.10
C GLY A 84 -7.59 0.03 -10.60
N LEU A 85 -7.49 -1.23 -11.02
CA LEU A 85 -7.56 -1.62 -12.44
C LEU A 85 -8.90 -1.32 -13.10
N ARG A 86 -9.96 -1.05 -12.33
CA ARG A 86 -11.24 -0.56 -12.86
C ARG A 86 -11.18 0.88 -13.38
N LEU A 87 -10.07 1.60 -13.15
CA LEU A 87 -9.91 2.99 -13.54
C LEU A 87 -10.27 3.29 -15.03
N PRO A 88 -9.84 2.49 -16.04
CA PRO A 88 -10.22 2.77 -17.43
C PRO A 88 -11.72 2.71 -17.66
N MET A 89 -12.42 1.75 -17.04
CA MET A 89 -13.88 1.65 -17.13
C MET A 89 -14.57 2.84 -16.45
N VAL A 90 -14.03 3.30 -15.33
CA VAL A 90 -14.55 4.50 -14.62
C VAL A 90 -14.34 5.75 -15.47
N ILE A 91 -13.16 5.93 -16.09
CA ILE A 91 -12.87 7.09 -16.94
C ILE A 91 -13.75 7.12 -18.20
N MET A 92 -14.05 5.96 -18.79
CA MET A 92 -14.90 5.86 -19.98
C MET A 92 -16.40 6.05 -19.70
N ASN A 93 -16.80 6.09 -18.43
CA ASN A 93 -18.18 6.32 -18.04
C ASN A 93 -18.39 7.82 -17.75
N ASP A 94 -19.16 8.48 -18.60
CA ASP A 94 -19.43 9.93 -18.56
C ASP A 94 -20.13 10.39 -17.26
N GLU A 95 -20.78 9.49 -16.53
CA GLU A 95 -21.43 9.80 -15.24
C GLU A 95 -20.46 9.72 -14.05
N SER A 96 -19.20 9.34 -14.26
CA SER A 96 -18.25 9.15 -13.17
C SER A 96 -17.81 10.48 -12.57
N SER A 97 -17.95 10.60 -11.24
CA SER A 97 -17.47 11.77 -10.52
C SER A 97 -15.93 11.83 -10.48
N THR A 98 -15.39 13.04 -10.43
CA THR A 98 -13.94 13.26 -10.31
C THR A 98 -13.35 12.58 -9.07
N LEU A 99 -14.12 12.50 -7.97
CA LEU A 99 -13.73 11.78 -6.75
C LEU A 99 -13.61 10.27 -6.97
N LEU A 100 -14.52 9.67 -7.75
CA LEU A 100 -14.50 8.25 -8.05
C LEU A 100 -13.26 7.89 -8.90
N ILE A 101 -12.98 8.72 -9.92
CA ILE A 101 -11.78 8.61 -10.75
C ILE A 101 -10.53 8.73 -9.89
N ALA A 102 -10.43 9.79 -9.07
CA ALA A 102 -9.27 10.04 -8.23
C ALA A 102 -9.03 8.90 -7.21
N SER A 103 -10.09 8.34 -6.63
CA SER A 103 -10.00 7.22 -5.69
C SER A 103 -9.52 5.92 -6.34
N HIS A 104 -9.91 5.64 -7.60
CA HIS A 104 -9.36 4.50 -8.35
C HIS A 104 -7.92 4.76 -8.79
N THR A 105 -7.58 6.00 -9.16
CA THR A 105 -6.21 6.40 -9.52
C THR A 105 -5.25 6.21 -8.36
N ILE A 106 -5.59 6.67 -7.15
CA ILE A 106 -4.70 6.51 -6.00
C ILE A 106 -4.53 5.03 -5.62
N LEU A 107 -5.61 4.23 -5.67
CA LEU A 107 -5.56 2.78 -5.47
C LEU A 107 -4.60 2.10 -6.46
N LEU A 108 -4.71 2.45 -7.74
CA LEU A 108 -3.87 1.89 -8.79
C LEU A 108 -2.42 2.31 -8.64
N VAL A 109 -2.14 3.62 -8.55
CA VAL A 109 -0.78 4.17 -8.57
C VAL A 109 -0.06 3.83 -7.26
N LEU A 110 -0.64 4.20 -6.12
CA LEU A 110 0.00 4.01 -4.83
C LEU A 110 0.09 2.52 -4.46
N GLY A 111 -0.97 1.75 -4.76
CA GLY A 111 -0.98 0.29 -4.56
C GLY A 111 0.07 -0.42 -5.41
N SER A 112 0.21 -0.05 -6.69
CA SER A 112 1.21 -0.65 -7.59
C SER A 112 2.63 -0.30 -7.18
N ILE A 113 2.91 0.97 -6.86
CA ILE A 113 4.23 1.42 -6.38
C ILE A 113 4.60 0.68 -5.09
N TYR A 114 3.67 0.62 -4.13
CA TYR A 114 3.92 -0.06 -2.87
C TYR A 114 4.19 -1.57 -3.07
N THR A 115 3.39 -2.23 -3.90
CA THR A 115 3.57 -3.65 -4.23
C THR A 115 4.92 -3.90 -4.88
N TYR A 116 5.32 -3.04 -5.83
CA TYR A 116 6.63 -3.10 -6.46
C TYR A 116 7.76 -2.98 -5.44
N LEU A 117 7.66 -2.04 -4.50
CA LEU A 117 8.65 -1.88 -3.42
C LEU A 117 8.73 -3.10 -2.51
N CYS A 118 7.59 -3.75 -2.20
CA CYS A 118 7.57 -5.02 -1.44
C CYS A 118 8.33 -6.12 -2.19
N VAL A 119 8.08 -6.28 -3.49
CA VAL A 119 8.75 -7.29 -4.33
C VAL A 119 10.26 -7.02 -4.41
N GLN A 120 10.66 -5.76 -4.61
CA GLN A 120 12.07 -5.36 -4.60
C GLN A 120 12.77 -5.68 -3.28
N SER A 121 12.11 -5.37 -2.15
CA SER A 121 12.63 -5.72 -0.82
C SER A 121 12.85 -7.23 -0.67
N PHE A 122 11.95 -8.06 -1.21
CA PHE A 122 12.09 -9.52 -1.17
C PHE A 122 13.27 -10.00 -2.01
N ILE A 123 13.41 -9.51 -3.25
CA ILE A 123 14.51 -9.85 -4.15
C ILE A 123 15.85 -9.46 -3.53
N TRP A 124 15.93 -8.27 -2.93
CA TRP A 124 17.14 -7.78 -2.29
C TRP A 124 17.59 -8.66 -1.12
N ILE A 125 16.66 -9.05 -0.24
CA ILE A 125 16.96 -9.96 0.87
C ILE A 125 17.44 -11.32 0.35
N ARG A 126 16.87 -11.81 -0.76
CA ARG A 126 17.30 -13.07 -1.36
C ARG A 126 18.74 -13.01 -1.88
N LYS A 127 19.09 -11.95 -2.61
CA LYS A 127 20.45 -11.73 -3.13
C LYS A 127 21.49 -11.60 -2.02
N GLN A 128 21.15 -10.97 -0.89
CA GLN A 128 22.09 -10.87 0.23
C GLN A 128 22.34 -12.21 0.93
N ARG A 129 21.34 -13.11 0.96
CA ARG A 129 21.54 -14.46 1.48
C ARG A 129 22.53 -15.24 0.63
N GLU A 130 22.36 -15.21 -0.70
CA GLU A 130 23.27 -15.85 -1.66
C GLU A 130 24.71 -15.31 -1.51
N ALA A 131 24.90 -13.99 -1.41
CA ALA A 131 26.23 -13.37 -1.25
C ALA A 131 26.90 -13.56 0.13
N THR A 132 26.17 -14.06 1.13
CA THR A 132 26.75 -14.40 2.45
C THR A 132 27.11 -15.88 2.55
N GLU A 133 26.57 -16.70 1.62
CA GLU A 133 26.84 -18.13 1.53
C GLU A 133 28.05 -18.44 0.61
N GLU A 134 28.49 -17.48 -0.21
CA GLU A 134 29.76 -17.47 -0.97
C GLU A 134 30.92 -16.87 -0.16
#